data_AF-A0A7V9ZBH8-F1
#
_entry.id   AF-A0A7V9ZBH8-F1
#
_cell.length_a   1.000
_cell.length_b   1.000
_cell.length_c   1.000
_cell.angle_alpha   90.00
_cell.angle_beta   90.00
_cell.angle_gamma   90.00
#
_symmetry.space_group_name_H-M   'P 1'
#
loop_
_entity.id
_entity.type
_entity.pdbx_description
1 polymer ?
#
loop_
_entity_poly.entity_id
_entity_poly.type
_entity_poly.pdbx_seq_one_letter_code
_entity_poly.pdbx_strand_id
1 'polypeptide(L)'
;MTLQGTDKNDGSLAGFLQAATESDSDCLLDELISGHAMPTARNIIRNKLRVILDPADGSYTNQEALEILSDVQTTLVDELRRLKNASGRKAIGDFRAYVAVITYHACYRYFRGLPRTLAAQK
;
A
#
# COMPACT_ATOMS: atom_id res chain seq x y z
N MET A 1 18.57 -17.33 13.47
CA MET A 1 17.22 -17.52 12.91
C MET A 1 17.10 -16.57 11.72
N THR A 2 17.55 -17.04 10.56
CA THR A 2 17.66 -16.24 9.33
C THR A 2 16.35 -16.41 8.59
N LEU A 3 15.52 -15.36 8.56
CA LEU A 3 14.31 -15.35 7.75
C LEU A 3 14.74 -15.27 6.28
N GLN A 4 14.84 -16.44 5.65
CA GLN A 4 14.87 -16.58 4.20
C GLN A 4 13.50 -16.16 3.68
N GLY A 5 13.48 -15.03 2.98
CA GLY A 5 12.33 -14.49 2.30
C GLY A 5 12.75 -13.29 1.47
N THR A 6 13.81 -13.42 0.65
CA THR A 6 14.01 -12.53 -0.49
C THR A 6 12.96 -12.91 -1.54
N ASP A 7 11.73 -12.55 -1.21
CA ASP A 7 10.53 -12.83 -1.97
C ASP A 7 10.54 -11.89 -3.18
N LYS A 8 10.20 -12.37 -4.36
CA LYS A 8 10.32 -11.71 -5.68
C LYS A 8 10.10 -10.19 -5.72
N ASN A 9 9.23 -9.67 -4.85
CA ASN A 9 8.92 -8.25 -4.66
C ASN A 9 10.15 -7.37 -4.35
N ASP A 10 11.11 -7.87 -3.56
CA ASP A 10 12.32 -7.11 -3.23
C ASP A 10 13.25 -6.99 -4.45
N GLY A 11 13.23 -7.99 -5.33
CA GLY A 11 13.90 -7.94 -6.63
C GLY A 11 13.25 -6.92 -7.57
N SER A 12 11.92 -6.86 -7.62
CA SER A 12 11.18 -5.87 -8.41
C SER A 12 11.41 -4.44 -7.91
N LEU A 13 11.46 -4.24 -6.58
CA LEU A 13 11.79 -2.95 -5.99
C LEU A 13 13.23 -2.52 -6.31
N ALA A 14 14.18 -3.44 -6.23
CA ALA A 14 15.57 -3.16 -6.59
C ALA A 14 15.71 -2.79 -8.07
N GLY A 15 14.91 -3.40 -8.96
CA GLY A 15 14.83 -3.05 -10.38
C GLY A 15 14.34 -1.62 -10.61
N PHE A 16 13.27 -1.22 -9.93
CA PHE A 16 12.76 0.17 -9.97
C PHE A 16 13.81 1.19 -9.48
N LEU A 17 14.51 0.89 -8.38
CA LEU A 17 15.51 1.80 -7.79
C LEU A 17 16.77 1.95 -8.66
N GLN A 18 17.06 0.98 -9.53
CA GLN A 18 18.22 0.98 -10.44
C GLN A 18 17.88 1.41 -11.87
N ALA A 19 16.61 1.63 -12.17
CA ALA A 19 16.16 1.99 -13.51
C ALA A 19 16.80 3.30 -13.98
N ALA A 20 17.49 3.22 -15.12
CA ALA A 20 18.31 4.31 -15.64
C ALA A 20 17.47 5.45 -16.25
N THR A 21 16.26 5.17 -16.71
CA THR A 21 15.36 6.16 -17.34
C THR A 21 14.12 6.39 -16.50
N GLU A 22 13.57 7.60 -16.56
CA GLU A 22 12.34 7.96 -15.85
C GLU A 22 11.14 7.15 -16.35
N SER A 23 11.03 6.96 -17.67
CA SER A 23 9.97 6.15 -18.29
C SER A 23 9.97 4.69 -17.85
N ASP A 24 11.14 4.04 -17.81
CA ASP A 24 11.23 2.65 -17.34
C ASP A 24 10.88 2.55 -15.85
N SER A 25 11.20 3.60 -15.09
CA SER A 25 10.89 3.67 -13.67
C SER A 25 9.41 3.81 -13.41
N ASP A 26 8.69 4.63 -14.17
CA ASP A 26 7.24 4.76 -14.02
C ASP A 26 6.52 3.46 -14.39
N CYS A 27 6.96 2.75 -15.44
CA CYS A 27 6.43 1.43 -15.78
C CYS A 27 6.66 0.40 -14.67
N LEU A 28 7.89 0.32 -14.14
CA LEU A 28 8.22 -0.59 -13.04
C LEU A 28 7.50 -0.23 -11.74
N LEU A 29 7.27 1.07 -11.50
CA LEU A 29 6.49 1.55 -10.36
C LEU A 29 5.03 1.10 -10.47
N ASP A 30 4.42 1.27 -11.65
CA ASP A 30 3.05 0.84 -11.88
C ASP A 30 2.89 -0.67 -11.72
N GLU A 31 3.84 -1.47 -12.24
CA GLU A 31 3.86 -2.93 -12.06
C GLU A 31 4.01 -3.32 -10.57
N LEU A 32 4.91 -2.65 -9.84
CA LEU A 32 5.12 -2.93 -8.42
C LEU A 32 3.88 -2.59 -7.58
N ILE A 33 3.21 -1.49 -7.90
CA ILE A 33 1.99 -1.04 -7.22
C ILE A 33 0.81 -1.95 -7.56
N SER A 34 0.50 -2.12 -8.85
CA SER A 34 -0.66 -2.88 -9.32
C SER A 34 -0.51 -4.40 -9.08
N GLY A 35 0.69 -4.94 -9.26
CA GLY A 35 0.99 -6.37 -9.14
C GLY A 35 1.17 -6.86 -7.71
N HIS A 36 1.72 -6.03 -6.82
CA HIS A 36 2.11 -6.48 -5.48
C HIS A 36 1.50 -5.66 -4.34
N ALA A 37 1.58 -4.32 -4.43
CA ALA A 37 1.18 -3.47 -3.33
C ALA A 37 -0.34 -3.43 -3.14
N MET A 38 -1.09 -3.17 -4.21
CA MET A 38 -2.55 -3.04 -4.17
C MET A 38 -3.27 -4.33 -3.80
N PRO A 39 -2.88 -5.51 -4.30
CA PRO A 39 -3.45 -6.78 -3.84
C PRO A 39 -3.22 -7.03 -2.36
N THR A 40 -2.02 -6.70 -1.85
CA THR A 40 -1.68 -6.83 -0.43
C THR A 40 -2.53 -5.88 0.43
N ALA A 41 -2.62 -4.61 0.04
CA ALA A 41 -3.42 -3.60 0.71
C ALA A 41 -4.91 -3.98 0.71
N ARG A 42 -5.46 -4.40 -0.44
CA ARG A 42 -6.84 -4.90 -0.55
C ARG A 42 -7.13 -6.02 0.44
N ASN A 43 -6.26 -7.03 0.52
CA ASN A 43 -6.47 -8.15 1.45
C ASN A 43 -6.49 -7.70 2.92
N ILE A 44 -5.60 -6.78 3.30
CA ILE A 44 -5.56 -6.24 4.67
C ILE A 44 -6.84 -5.44 4.97
N ILE A 45 -7.23 -4.53 4.08
CA ILE A 45 -8.42 -3.67 4.25
C ILE A 45 -9.69 -4.52 4.30
N ARG A 46 -9.83 -5.48 3.36
CA ARG A 46 -10.96 -6.42 3.31
C ARG A 46 -11.14 -7.16 4.63
N ASN A 47 -10.04 -7.71 5.18
CA ASN A 47 -10.07 -8.44 6.44
C ASN A 47 -10.34 -7.54 7.64
N LYS A 48 -9.82 -6.31 7.63
CA LYS A 48 -9.91 -5.39 8.78
C LYS A 48 -11.26 -4.69 8.88
N LEU A 49 -11.85 -4.27 7.76
CA LEU A 49 -13.15 -3.60 7.69
C LEU A 49 -14.32 -4.57 7.47
N ARG A 50 -14.04 -5.81 7.06
CA ARG A 50 -15.04 -6.83 6.68
C ARG A 50 -15.94 -6.36 5.53
N VAL A 51 -15.32 -5.82 4.48
CA VAL A 51 -15.98 -5.30 3.27
C VAL A 51 -15.62 -6.14 2.05
N ILE A 52 -16.22 -5.86 0.89
CA ILE A 52 -15.93 -6.56 -0.36
C ILE A 52 -14.89 -5.80 -1.21
N LEU A 53 -14.79 -4.47 -1.06
CA LEU A 53 -13.98 -3.54 -1.89
C LEU A 53 -14.44 -3.53 -3.36
N ASP A 54 -15.76 -3.48 -3.56
CA ASP A 54 -16.37 -3.42 -4.89
C ASP A 54 -16.82 -1.99 -5.20
N PRO A 55 -16.32 -1.34 -6.27
CA PRO A 55 -16.78 -0.01 -6.68
C PRO A 55 -18.30 0.09 -6.93
N ALA A 56 -18.97 -1.03 -7.25
CA ALA A 56 -20.42 -1.08 -7.44
C ALA A 56 -21.21 -1.12 -6.12
N ASP A 57 -20.55 -1.45 -4.99
CA ASP A 57 -21.19 -1.44 -3.68
C ASP A 57 -21.18 -0.01 -3.09
N GLY A 58 -22.35 0.60 -3.06
CA GLY A 58 -22.58 1.93 -2.50
C GLY A 58 -22.64 1.99 -0.97
N SER A 59 -22.36 0.90 -0.26
CA SER A 59 -22.33 0.93 1.21
C SER A 59 -21.25 1.88 1.72
N TYR A 60 -21.58 2.66 2.75
CA TYR A 60 -20.67 3.65 3.33
C TYR A 60 -19.32 3.02 3.67
N THR A 61 -19.31 1.95 4.46
CA THR A 61 -18.08 1.21 4.83
C THR A 61 -17.25 0.78 3.62
N ASN A 62 -17.88 0.43 2.50
CA ASN A 62 -17.16 0.05 1.29
C ASN A 62 -16.55 1.27 0.57
N GLN A 63 -17.27 2.38 0.50
CA GLN A 63 -16.72 3.66 0.00
C GLN A 63 -15.55 4.14 0.87
N GLU A 64 -15.70 4.08 2.19
CA GLU A 64 -14.61 4.38 3.14
C GLU A 64 -13.38 3.50 2.87
N ALA A 65 -13.60 2.20 2.63
CA ALA A 65 -12.53 1.26 2.34
C ALA A 65 -11.83 1.53 1.00
N LEU A 66 -12.57 1.99 -0.01
CA LEU A 66 -12.02 2.40 -1.30
C LEU A 66 -11.19 3.70 -1.17
N GLU A 67 -11.63 4.64 -0.35
CA GLU A 67 -10.84 5.85 -0.02
C GLU A 67 -9.51 5.49 0.65
N ILE A 68 -9.55 4.60 1.65
CA ILE A 68 -8.32 4.12 2.32
C ILE A 68 -7.39 3.46 1.29
N LEU A 69 -7.93 2.64 0.39
CA LEU A 69 -7.12 1.97 -0.64
C LEU A 69 -6.44 2.98 -1.57
N SER A 70 -7.15 4.05 -1.96
CA SER A 70 -6.59 5.13 -2.78
C SER A 70 -5.50 5.92 -2.02
N ASP A 71 -5.70 6.25 -0.74
CA ASP A 71 -4.70 6.92 0.10
C ASP A 71 -3.42 6.08 0.25
N VAL A 72 -3.57 4.77 0.41
CA VAL A 72 -2.45 3.82 0.45
C VAL A 72 -1.69 3.82 -0.88
N GLN A 73 -2.40 3.83 -2.01
CA GLN A 73 -1.77 3.88 -3.34
C GLN A 73 -0.94 5.16 -3.52
N THR A 74 -1.54 6.32 -3.25
CA THR A 74 -0.86 7.62 -3.38
C THR A 74 0.36 7.70 -2.46
N THR A 75 0.21 7.29 -1.20
CA THR A 75 1.31 7.29 -0.22
C THR A 75 2.48 6.39 -0.67
N LEU A 76 2.18 5.21 -1.22
CA LEU A 76 3.21 4.30 -1.72
C LEU A 76 3.94 4.87 -2.94
N VAL A 77 3.22 5.43 -3.90
CA VAL A 77 3.80 6.07 -5.10
C VAL A 77 4.74 7.20 -4.70
N ASP A 78 4.28 8.09 -3.82
CA ASP A 78 5.07 9.22 -3.35
C ASP A 78 6.35 8.78 -2.63
N GLU A 79 6.24 7.78 -1.75
CA GLU A 79 7.41 7.32 -1.00
C GLU A 79 8.39 6.55 -1.87
N LEU A 80 7.93 5.73 -2.82
CA LEU A 80 8.80 5.05 -3.76
C LEU A 80 9.56 6.03 -4.66
N ARG A 81 8.87 7.05 -5.18
CA ARG A 81 9.52 8.14 -5.92
C ARG A 81 10.54 8.90 -5.07
N ARG A 82 10.21 9.17 -3.81
CA ARG A 82 11.15 9.78 -2.85
C ARG A 82 12.37 8.90 -2.60
N LEU A 83 12.19 7.59 -2.44
CA LEU A 83 13.29 6.65 -2.22
C LEU A 83 14.22 6.55 -3.43
N LYS A 84 13.68 6.56 -4.64
CA LYS A 84 14.48 6.60 -5.87
C LYS A 84 15.32 7.89 -5.95
N ASN A 85 14.73 9.03 -5.61
CA ASN A 85 15.40 10.34 -5.69
C ASN A 85 16.32 10.64 -4.50
N ALA A 86 16.13 9.98 -3.36
CA ALA A 86 16.93 10.17 -2.15
C ALA A 86 18.11 9.18 -2.11
N SER A 87 19.23 9.57 -2.71
CA SER A 87 20.49 8.82 -2.60
C SER A 87 20.95 8.74 -1.14
N GLY A 88 20.72 7.59 -0.47
CA GLY A 88 21.26 7.32 0.88
C GLY A 88 20.24 7.03 1.98
N ARG A 89 18.93 6.94 1.69
CA ARG A 89 17.97 6.40 2.69
C ARG A 89 18.05 4.89 2.80
N LYS A 90 17.70 4.39 3.99
CA LYS A 90 17.65 2.96 4.32
C LYS A 90 16.77 2.25 3.29
N ALA A 91 17.36 1.31 2.55
CA ALA A 91 16.63 0.49 1.59
C ALA A 91 15.45 -0.22 2.29
N ILE A 92 14.28 -0.25 1.63
CA ILE A 92 13.18 -1.09 2.08
C ILE A 92 13.67 -2.53 1.95
N GLY A 93 13.87 -3.20 3.09
CA GLY A 93 14.36 -4.58 3.13
C GLY A 93 13.28 -5.64 2.96
N ASP A 94 12.00 -5.26 3.08
CA ASP A 94 10.83 -6.11 2.80
C ASP A 94 9.69 -5.22 2.31
N PHE A 95 9.42 -5.24 1.00
CA PHE A 95 8.40 -4.41 0.39
C PHE A 95 6.99 -4.77 0.89
N ARG A 96 6.71 -6.04 1.15
CA ARG A 96 5.40 -6.50 1.60
C ARG A 96 5.10 -6.04 3.02
N ALA A 97 6.07 -6.17 3.92
CA ALA A 97 5.96 -5.65 5.28
C ALA A 97 5.76 -4.13 5.26
N TYR A 98 6.46 -3.43 4.37
CA TYR A 98 6.31 -1.99 4.21
C TYR A 98 4.90 -1.58 3.77
N VAL A 99 4.35 -2.23 2.73
CA VAL A 99 2.97 -2.02 2.27
C VAL A 99 1.97 -2.29 3.39
N ALA A 100 2.19 -3.35 4.18
CA ALA A 100 1.32 -3.66 5.31
C ALA A 100 1.31 -2.55 6.37
N VAL A 101 2.48 -2.01 6.73
CA VAL A 101 2.60 -0.89 7.67
C VAL A 101 1.83 0.34 7.19
N ILE A 102 2.03 0.76 5.93
CA ILE A 102 1.31 1.90 5.35
C ILE A 102 -0.20 1.64 5.38
N THR A 103 -0.63 0.44 5.00
CA THR A 103 -2.05 0.07 5.00
C THR A 103 -2.64 0.16 6.40
N TYR A 104 -1.95 -0.36 7.41
CA TYR A 104 -2.41 -0.27 8.80
C TYR A 104 -2.48 1.18 9.31
N HIS A 105 -1.51 2.02 8.93
CA HIS A 105 -1.50 3.43 9.29
C HIS A 105 -2.68 4.19 8.64
N ALA A 106 -2.95 3.94 7.37
CA ALA A 106 -4.10 4.52 6.67
C ALA A 106 -5.42 4.10 7.33
N CYS A 107 -5.60 2.80 7.59
CA CYS A 107 -6.76 2.32 8.35
C CYS A 107 -6.86 2.98 9.74
N TYR A 108 -5.74 3.13 10.47
CA TYR A 108 -5.77 3.72 11.81
C TYR A 108 -6.14 5.21 11.78
N ARG A 109 -5.58 5.98 10.84
CA ARG A 109 -5.98 7.39 10.61
C ARG A 109 -7.46 7.49 10.33
N TYR A 110 -7.99 6.58 9.53
CA TYR A 110 -9.41 6.48 9.22
C TYR A 110 -10.27 6.26 10.48
N PHE A 111 -9.97 5.20 11.24
CA PHE A 111 -10.70 4.88 12.47
C PHE A 111 -10.59 5.98 13.54
N ARG A 112 -9.49 6.72 13.57
CA ARG A 112 -9.29 7.82 14.54
C ARG A 112 -10.07 9.08 14.16
N GLY A 113 -10.38 9.27 12.88
CA GLY A 113 -11.20 10.36 12.36
C GLY A 113 -12.71 10.13 12.53
N LEU A 114 -13.15 8.88 12.74
CA LEU A 114 -14.56 8.59 12.97
C LEU A 114 -15.03 9.05 14.35
N PRO A 115 -16.12 9.83 14.45
CA PRO A 115 -16.77 10.08 15.73
C PRO A 115 -17.25 8.75 16.32
N ARG A 116 -16.95 8.51 17.61
CA ARG A 116 -17.26 7.27 18.36
C ARG A 116 -18.75 6.86 18.33
N THR A 117 -19.65 7.74 17.91
CA THR A 117 -21.10 7.49 17.79
C THR A 117 -21.48 6.62 16.60
N LEU A 118 -20.65 6.56 15.54
CA LEU A 118 -20.86 5.66 14.38
C LEU A 118 -20.21 4.29 14.57
N ALA A 119 -19.16 4.20 15.40
CA ALA A 119 -18.50 2.93 15.72
C ALA A 119 -19.36 2.00 16.61
N ALA A 120 -20.45 2.50 17.18
CA ALA A 120 -21.35 1.77 18.08
C ALA A 120 -22.62 1.21 17.38
N GLN A 121 -22.75 1.37 16.06
CA GLN A 121 -23.80 0.69 15.28
C GLN A 121 -23.17 -0.43 14.44
N LYS A 122 -22.74 -1.50 15.12
CA LYS A 122 -22.59 -2.83 14.54
C LYS A 122 -23.21 -3.85 15.46
#